data_AF-A0A0D3FZT6-F1
#
_entry.id   AF-A0A0D3FZT6-F1
#
_cell.length_a   1.000
_cell.length_b   1.000
_cell.length_c   1.000
_cell.angle_alpha   90.00
_cell.angle_beta   90.00
_cell.angle_gamma   90.00
#
_symmetry.space_group_name_H-M   'P 1'
#
loop_
_entity.id
_entity.type
_entity.pdbx_description
1 polymer ?
#
loop_
_entity_poly.entity_id
_entity_poly.type
_entity_poly.pdbx_seq_one_letter_code
_entity_poly.pdbx_strand_id
1 'polypeptide(L)'
;MSFAMLEHLTEALLFPELKEYWFVSYVGLVMVIIGEVIRKLAVVTAGRSFTHVIRIHYEDQHKLITHGVYRLMRHPGYSGFLIWAVGTQVMLCNPLSTVAFTLVLWRFFSKRIPYEEFFLRQFFGREYEEYAQKVHSGLPFIE
;
A
#
# COMPACT_ATOMS: atom_id res chain seq x y z
N MET A 1 9.60 10.34 8.51
CA MET A 1 8.86 11.54 8.97
C MET A 1 9.80 12.72 9.16
N SER A 2 10.83 12.63 10.02
CA SER A 2 11.78 13.74 10.23
C SER A 2 12.48 14.25 8.96
N PHE A 3 12.88 13.34 8.06
CA PHE A 3 13.47 13.71 6.76
C PHE A 3 12.51 14.52 5.87
N ALA A 4 11.25 14.08 5.74
CA ALA A 4 10.26 14.75 4.91
C ALA A 4 9.85 16.13 5.44
N MET A 5 9.79 16.29 6.76
CA MET A 5 9.55 17.60 7.38
C MET A 5 10.73 18.54 7.13
N LEU A 6 11.96 18.02 7.23
CA LEU A 6 13.17 18.80 6.97
C LEU A 6 13.27 19.24 5.51
N GLU A 7 12.99 18.35 4.55
CA GLU A 7 12.91 18.69 3.12
C GLU A 7 11.84 19.76 2.88
N HIS A 8 10.63 19.56 3.41
CA HIS A 8 9.54 20.50 3.22
C HIS A 8 9.88 21.90 3.74
N LEU A 9 10.43 22.00 4.96
CA LEU A 9 10.83 23.27 5.56
C LEU A 9 11.98 23.93 4.78
N THR A 10 12.95 23.14 4.34
CA THR A 10 14.10 23.64 3.57
C THR A 10 13.66 24.19 2.22
N GLU A 11 12.82 23.45 1.50
CA GLU A 11 12.27 23.88 0.21
C GLU A 11 11.31 25.05 0.36
N ALA A 12 10.49 25.11 1.40
CA ALA A 12 9.61 26.25 1.65
C ALA A 12 10.39 27.56 1.93
N LEU A 13 11.56 27.46 2.56
CA LEU A 13 12.41 28.63 2.87
C LEU A 13 13.27 29.06 1.67
N LEU A 14 13.77 28.11 0.87
CA LEU A 14 14.69 28.39 -0.24
C LEU A 14 13.98 28.53 -1.60
N PHE A 15 12.89 27.81 -1.81
CA PHE A 15 12.19 27.67 -3.10
C PHE A 15 10.66 27.65 -2.90
N PRO A 16 10.04 28.73 -2.41
CA PRO A 16 8.61 28.78 -2.12
C PRO A 16 7.73 28.49 -3.34
N GLU A 17 8.17 28.85 -4.54
CA GLU A 17 7.49 28.58 -5.82
C GLU A 17 7.19 27.08 -6.03
N LEU A 18 8.04 26.18 -5.50
CA LEU A 18 7.82 24.73 -5.59
C LEU A 18 6.58 24.27 -4.79
N LYS A 19 6.18 25.02 -3.77
CA LYS A 19 5.00 24.73 -2.96
C LYS A 19 3.72 25.35 -3.53
N GLU A 20 3.84 26.21 -4.54
CA GLU A 20 2.71 26.85 -5.21
C GLU A 20 2.15 26.04 -6.38
N TYR A 21 2.74 24.88 -6.70
CA TYR A 21 2.20 23.95 -7.69
C TYR A 21 0.93 23.24 -7.18
N TRP A 22 -0.16 23.98 -7.04
CA TRP A 22 -1.41 23.49 -6.45
C TRP A 22 -1.98 22.29 -7.20
N PHE A 23 -1.76 22.21 -8.52
CA PHE A 23 -2.13 21.05 -9.32
C PHE A 23 -1.46 19.76 -8.80
N VAL A 24 -0.16 19.82 -8.48
CA VAL A 24 0.58 18.68 -7.91
C VAL A 24 0.04 18.33 -6.54
N SER A 25 -0.26 19.33 -5.72
CA SER A 25 -0.89 19.11 -4.40
C SER A 25 -2.26 18.43 -4.52
N TYR A 26 -3.10 18.84 -5.48
CA TYR A 26 -4.40 18.21 -5.74
C TYR A 26 -4.25 16.77 -6.22
N VAL A 27 -3.29 16.48 -7.10
CA VAL A 27 -2.98 15.11 -7.51
C VAL A 27 -2.58 14.28 -6.30
N GLY A 28 -1.71 14.80 -5.42
CA GLY A 28 -1.34 14.14 -4.17
C GLY A 28 -2.54 13.88 -3.25
N LEU A 29 -3.45 14.85 -3.11
CA LEU A 29 -4.68 14.68 -2.33
C LEU A 29 -5.57 13.57 -2.90
N VAL A 30 -5.76 13.53 -4.21
CA VAL A 30 -6.53 12.48 -4.88
C VAL A 30 -5.88 11.11 -4.64
N MET A 31 -4.55 11.01 -4.73
CA MET A 31 -3.82 9.79 -4.40
C MET A 31 -4.06 9.37 -2.94
N VAL A 32 -3.98 10.29 -1.99
CA VAL A 32 -4.24 10.03 -0.56
C VAL A 32 -5.65 9.46 -0.36
N ILE A 33 -6.66 10.08 -0.97
CA ILE A 33 -8.06 9.64 -0.88
C ILE A 33 -8.21 8.24 -1.48
N ILE A 34 -7.68 8.00 -2.68
CA ILE A 34 -7.76 6.69 -3.35
C ILE A 34 -7.07 5.61 -2.50
N GLY A 35 -5.85 5.88 -2.02
CA GLY A 35 -5.10 4.94 -1.19
C GLY A 35 -5.85 4.58 0.10
N GLU A 36 -6.44 5.57 0.77
CA GLU A 36 -7.22 5.35 1.99
C GLU A 36 -8.54 4.61 1.72
N VAL A 37 -9.22 4.90 0.61
CA VAL A 37 -10.42 4.17 0.19
C VAL A 37 -10.09 2.71 -0.08
N ILE A 38 -9.01 2.41 -0.83
CA ILE A 38 -8.57 1.04 -1.09
C ILE A 38 -8.27 0.31 0.22
N ARG A 39 -7.59 0.95 1.17
CA ARG A 39 -7.30 0.35 2.49
C ARG A 39 -8.56 0.05 3.27
N LYS A 40 -9.51 0.99 3.33
CA LYS A 40 -10.78 0.77 4.05
C LYS A 40 -11.60 -0.31 3.38
N LEU A 41 -11.65 -0.35 2.05
CA LEU A 41 -12.30 -1.43 1.32
C LEU A 41 -11.63 -2.77 1.60
N ALA A 42 -10.31 -2.84 1.70
CA ALA A 42 -9.60 -4.06 2.06
C ALA A 42 -10.02 -4.55 3.46
N VAL A 43 -10.04 -3.66 4.45
CA VAL A 43 -10.47 -3.97 5.82
C VAL A 43 -11.92 -4.43 5.86
N VAL A 44 -12.83 -3.70 5.19
CA VAL A 44 -14.26 -4.03 5.18
C VAL A 44 -14.52 -5.36 4.47
N THR A 45 -13.84 -5.61 3.34
CA THR A 45 -14.01 -6.83 2.55
C THR A 45 -13.41 -8.04 3.23
N ALA A 46 -12.24 -7.89 3.87
CA ALA A 46 -11.64 -8.98 4.64
C ALA A 46 -12.35 -9.22 5.98
N GLY A 47 -12.97 -8.20 6.57
CA GLY A 47 -13.78 -8.31 7.77
C GLY A 47 -13.02 -9.00 8.91
N ARG A 48 -13.55 -10.14 9.38
CA ARG A 48 -12.92 -10.95 10.44
C ARG A 48 -11.62 -11.65 10.00
N SER A 49 -11.39 -11.78 8.71
CA SER A 49 -10.12 -12.29 8.15
C SER A 49 -9.03 -11.20 8.08
N PHE A 50 -9.35 -9.92 8.33
CA PHE A 50 -8.35 -8.84 8.31
C PHE A 50 -7.53 -8.83 9.60
N THR A 51 -6.21 -8.95 9.47
CA THR A 51 -5.30 -8.92 10.62
C THR A 51 -4.16 -7.95 10.35
N HIS A 52 -3.92 -7.01 11.28
CA HIS A 52 -2.81 -6.05 11.16
C HIS A 52 -1.42 -6.70 11.24
N VAL A 53 -1.35 -7.91 11.83
CA VAL A 53 -0.16 -8.74 11.92
C VAL A 53 -0.36 -9.95 11.00
N ILE A 54 0.71 -10.34 10.29
CA ILE A 54 0.71 -11.55 9.46
C ILE A 54 0.41 -12.73 10.38
N ARG A 55 -0.64 -13.48 10.08
CA ARG A 55 -0.99 -14.68 10.84
C ARG A 55 -0.03 -15.80 10.46
N ILE A 56 0.64 -16.33 11.47
CA ILE A 56 1.55 -17.48 11.35
C ILE A 56 0.90 -18.79 11.86
N HIS A 57 -0.32 -18.69 12.41
CA HIS A 57 -1.12 -19.82 12.88
C HIS A 57 -2.50 -19.79 12.24
N TYR A 58 -2.98 -20.98 11.86
CA TYR A 58 -4.32 -21.18 11.31
C TYR A 58 -5.37 -21.01 12.41
N GLU A 59 -6.40 -20.21 12.14
CA GLU A 59 -7.58 -20.06 13.00
C GLU A 59 -8.82 -20.51 12.20
N ASP A 60 -9.74 -21.27 12.79
CA ASP A 60 -10.92 -21.82 12.09
C ASP A 60 -11.83 -20.76 11.43
N GLN A 61 -11.72 -19.50 11.86
CA GLN A 61 -12.47 -18.38 11.29
C GLN A 61 -11.74 -17.69 10.14
N HIS A 62 -10.50 -18.07 9.83
CA HIS A 62 -9.70 -17.47 8.77
C HIS A 62 -10.09 -18.07 7.41
N LYS A 63 -10.93 -17.34 6.67
CA LYS A 63 -11.34 -17.73 5.31
C LYS A 63 -10.54 -16.95 4.28
N LEU A 64 -10.22 -17.61 3.17
CA LEU A 64 -9.62 -16.97 2.01
C LEU A 64 -10.63 -16.03 1.34
N ILE A 65 -10.26 -14.76 1.22
CA ILE A 65 -11.12 -13.72 0.66
C ILE A 65 -10.63 -13.39 -0.76
N THR A 66 -11.46 -13.69 -1.76
CA THR A 66 -11.15 -13.50 -3.18
C THR A 66 -12.14 -12.57 -3.90
N HIS A 67 -13.09 -11.99 -3.19
CA HIS A 67 -14.13 -11.12 -3.75
C HIS A 67 -13.89 -9.64 -3.40
N GLY A 68 -14.69 -8.75 -4.01
CA GLY A 68 -14.56 -7.30 -3.83
C GLY A 68 -13.21 -6.79 -4.33
N VAL A 69 -12.55 -5.96 -3.53
CA VAL A 69 -11.22 -5.40 -3.86
C VAL A 69 -10.13 -6.48 -3.99
N TYR A 70 -10.28 -7.62 -3.32
CA TYR A 70 -9.35 -8.75 -3.45
C TYR A 70 -9.42 -9.43 -4.83
N ARG A 71 -10.51 -9.26 -5.59
CA ARG A 71 -10.57 -9.75 -6.99
C ARG A 71 -9.63 -8.98 -7.93
N LEU A 72 -9.30 -7.74 -7.58
CA LEU A 72 -8.43 -6.88 -8.39
C LEU A 72 -6.96 -7.06 -8.02
N MET A 73 -6.65 -7.21 -6.73
CA MET A 73 -5.29 -7.38 -6.24
C MET A 73 -5.27 -8.21 -4.95
N ARG A 74 -4.23 -9.02 -4.75
CA ARG A 74 -4.13 -9.90 -3.58
C ARG A 74 -3.87 -9.15 -2.29
N HIS A 75 -3.11 -8.05 -2.37
CA HIS A 75 -2.70 -7.25 -1.21
C HIS A 75 -3.15 -5.79 -1.34
N PRO A 76 -4.47 -5.52 -1.30
CA PRO A 76 -5.00 -4.17 -1.46
C PRO A 76 -4.65 -3.24 -0.29
N GLY A 77 -4.52 -3.78 0.92
CA GLY A 77 -4.07 -3.00 2.08
C GLY A 77 -2.66 -2.43 1.88
N TYR A 78 -1.75 -3.20 1.29
CA TYR A 78 -0.37 -2.77 1.03
C TYR A 78 -0.29 -1.80 -0.14
N SER A 79 -0.99 -2.10 -1.23
CA SER A 79 -1.06 -1.23 -2.40
C SER A 79 -1.67 0.12 -2.05
N GLY A 80 -2.79 0.13 -1.31
CA GLY A 80 -3.42 1.35 -0.82
C GLY A 80 -2.53 2.13 0.15
N PHE A 81 -1.77 1.46 1.02
CA PHE A 81 -0.82 2.14 1.90
C PHE A 81 0.34 2.79 1.15
N LEU A 82 0.88 2.12 0.12
CA LEU A 82 1.92 2.70 -0.72
C LEU A 82 1.41 3.95 -1.45
N ILE A 83 0.24 3.87 -2.09
CA ILE A 83 -0.39 5.01 -2.78
C ILE A 83 -0.65 6.15 -1.80
N TRP A 84 -1.21 5.86 -0.63
CA TRP A 84 -1.48 6.85 0.41
C TRP A 84 -0.20 7.54 0.87
N ALA A 85 0.83 6.78 1.22
CA ALA A 85 2.07 7.32 1.75
C ALA A 85 2.83 8.15 0.72
N VAL A 86 2.91 7.69 -0.53
CA VAL A 86 3.51 8.45 -1.64
C VAL A 86 2.68 9.70 -1.95
N GLY A 87 1.34 9.57 -1.96
CA GLY A 87 0.41 10.68 -2.16
C GLY A 87 0.61 11.81 -1.14
N THR A 88 0.93 11.51 0.12
CA THR A 88 1.23 12.57 1.11
C THR A 88 2.46 13.39 0.74
N GLN A 89 3.48 12.77 0.13
CA GLN A 89 4.71 13.47 -0.26
C GLN A 89 4.52 14.26 -1.55
N VAL A 90 3.74 13.74 -2.49
CA VAL A 90 3.31 14.47 -3.69
C VAL A 90 2.45 15.68 -3.29
N MET A 91 1.55 15.51 -2.32
CA MET A 91 0.68 16.59 -1.83
C MET A 91 1.50 17.76 -1.27
N LEU A 92 2.61 17.46 -0.59
CA LEU A 92 3.55 18.44 -0.02
C LEU A 92 4.58 18.97 -1.04
N CYS A 93 4.50 18.53 -2.30
CA CYS A 93 5.47 18.85 -3.36
C CYS A 93 6.91 18.56 -2.93
N ASN A 94 7.15 17.42 -2.26
CA ASN A 94 8.47 16.98 -1.80
C ASN A 94 9.03 15.90 -2.75
N PRO A 95 9.83 16.26 -3.77
CA PRO A 95 10.28 15.30 -4.78
C PRO A 95 11.21 14.22 -4.23
N LEU A 96 12.12 14.56 -3.32
CA LEU A 96 13.08 13.59 -2.76
C LEU A 96 12.37 12.61 -1.83
N SER A 97 11.50 13.10 -0.96
CA SER A 97 10.69 12.24 -0.09
C SER A 97 9.71 11.39 -0.87
N THR A 98 9.15 11.87 -1.98
CA THR A 98 8.30 11.07 -2.87
C THR A 98 9.04 9.84 -3.36
N VAL A 99 10.27 10.02 -3.89
CA VAL A 99 11.10 8.91 -4.37
C VAL A 99 11.53 7.99 -3.21
N ALA A 100 11.98 8.57 -2.10
CA ALA A 100 12.43 7.81 -0.93
C ALA A 100 11.30 6.94 -0.35
N PHE A 101 10.11 7.50 -0.16
CA PHE A 101 8.96 6.76 0.35
C PHE A 101 8.54 5.64 -0.61
N THR A 102 8.52 5.93 -1.91
CA THR A 102 8.21 4.92 -2.92
C THR A 102 9.17 3.73 -2.84
N LEU A 103 10.48 3.98 -2.84
CA LEU A 103 11.49 2.93 -2.83
C LEU A 103 11.52 2.14 -1.51
N VAL A 104 11.46 2.84 -0.37
CA VAL A 104 11.51 2.20 0.95
C VAL A 104 10.28 1.34 1.17
N LEU A 105 9.08 1.85 0.88
CA LEU A 105 7.84 1.10 1.06
C LEU A 105 7.72 -0.04 0.06
N TRP A 106 8.08 0.19 -1.20
CA TRP A 106 8.09 -0.87 -2.21
C TRP A 106 9.02 -2.01 -1.79
N ARG A 107 10.24 -1.70 -1.32
CA ARG A 107 11.20 -2.70 -0.84
C ARG A 107 10.75 -3.41 0.44
N PHE A 108 10.02 -2.71 1.31
CA PHE A 108 9.42 -3.32 2.50
C PHE A 108 8.34 -4.33 2.11
N PHE A 109 7.41 -3.94 1.22
CA PHE A 109 6.34 -4.80 0.78
C PHE A 109 6.81 -5.94 -0.12
N SER A 110 7.85 -5.76 -0.92
CA SER A 110 8.43 -6.85 -1.74
C SER A 110 9.02 -7.98 -0.92
N LYS A 111 9.43 -7.71 0.32
CA LYS A 111 9.85 -8.77 1.26
C LYS A 111 8.68 -9.32 2.07
N ARG A 112 7.74 -8.45 2.45
CA ARG A 112 6.62 -8.80 3.32
C ARG A 112 5.56 -9.64 2.62
N ILE A 113 5.25 -9.35 1.35
CA ILE A 113 4.24 -10.07 0.56
C ILE A 113 4.61 -11.54 0.43
N PRO A 114 5.79 -11.93 -0.11
CA PRO A 114 6.13 -13.36 -0.25
C PRO A 114 6.13 -14.11 1.08
N TYR A 115 6.52 -13.44 2.17
CA TYR A 115 6.49 -14.02 3.51
C TYR A 115 5.05 -14.29 3.98
N GLU A 116 4.12 -13.39 3.71
CA GLU A 116 2.69 -13.61 3.99
C GLU A 116 2.08 -14.67 3.08
N GLU A 117 2.41 -14.66 1.79
CA GLU A 117 1.92 -15.65 0.83
C GLU A 117 2.40 -17.07 1.15
N PHE A 118 3.59 -17.21 1.75
CA PHE A 118 4.08 -18.49 2.24
C PHE A 118 3.10 -19.11 3.26
N PHE A 119 2.63 -18.33 4.24
CA PHE A 119 1.65 -18.83 5.21
C PHE A 119 0.26 -19.03 4.59
N LEU A 120 -0.17 -18.13 3.68
CA LEU A 120 -1.45 -18.29 2.99
C LEU A 120 -1.50 -19.57 2.15
N ARG A 121 -0.38 -19.93 1.48
CA ARG A 121 -0.23 -21.22 0.80
C ARG A 121 -0.27 -22.40 1.78
N GLN A 122 0.31 -22.26 2.98
CA GLN A 122 0.22 -23.30 4.01
C GLN A 122 -1.20 -23.46 4.57
N PHE A 123 -1.97 -22.38 4.70
CA PHE A 123 -3.32 -22.40 5.26
C PHE A 123 -4.37 -22.87 4.26
N PHE A 124 -4.29 -22.41 3.01
CA PHE A 124 -5.35 -22.62 2.01
C PHE A 124 -4.91 -23.51 0.83
N GLY A 125 -3.62 -23.88 0.76
CA GLY A 125 -3.10 -24.80 -0.23
C GLY A 125 -3.47 -24.41 -1.65
N ARG A 126 -4.19 -25.31 -2.33
CA ARG A 126 -4.54 -25.17 -3.75
C ARG A 126 -5.48 -23.99 -4.03
N GLU A 127 -6.36 -23.64 -3.09
CA GLU A 127 -7.29 -22.52 -3.27
C GLU A 127 -6.54 -21.19 -3.42
N TYR A 128 -5.46 -21.01 -2.64
CA TYR A 128 -4.62 -19.83 -2.75
C TYR A 128 -3.81 -19.82 -4.04
N GLU A 129 -3.29 -20.97 -4.47
CA GLU A 129 -2.51 -21.06 -5.71
C GLU A 129 -3.38 -20.73 -6.94
N GLU A 130 -4.61 -21.25 -7.01
CA GLU A 130 -5.56 -20.93 -8.08
C GLU A 130 -5.96 -19.45 -8.08
N TYR A 131 -6.01 -18.83 -6.91
CA TYR A 131 -6.25 -17.39 -6.77
C TYR A 131 -5.02 -16.55 -7.17
N ALA A 132 -3.83 -16.97 -6.77
CA ALA A 132 -2.57 -16.30 -7.07
C ALA A 132 -2.26 -16.24 -8.56
N GLN A 133 -2.67 -17.26 -9.32
CA GLN A 133 -2.56 -17.30 -10.77
C GLN A 133 -3.49 -16.33 -11.49
N LYS A 134 -4.62 -15.97 -10.87
CA LYS A 134 -5.67 -15.13 -11.50
C LYS A 134 -5.54 -13.65 -11.16
N VAL A 135 -4.94 -13.34 -10.01
CA VAL A 135 -4.93 -12.00 -9.43
C VAL A 135 -3.50 -11.62 -9.07
N HIS A 136 -3.07 -10.43 -9.49
CA HIS A 136 -1.73 -9.91 -9.20
C HIS A 136 -1.60 -9.45 -7.74
N SER A 137 -0.38 -9.38 -7.21
CA SER A 137 -0.12 -8.90 -5.84
C SER A 137 -0.71 -7.52 -5.54
N GLY A 138 -0.73 -6.62 -6.53
CA GLY A 138 -1.19 -5.22 -6.43
C GLY A 138 -0.06 -4.21 -6.46
N LEU A 139 1.19 -4.67 -6.34
CA LEU A 139 2.38 -3.85 -6.44
C LEU A 139 3.20 -4.27 -7.68
N PRO A 140 3.79 -3.30 -8.39
CA PRO A 140 4.58 -3.60 -9.58
C PRO A 140 5.80 -4.43 -9.20
N PHE A 141 6.16 -5.41 -10.06
CA PHE A 141 7.33 -6.28 -9.90
C PHE A 141 7.32 -7.19 -8.66
N ILE A 142 6.15 -7.48 -8.10
CA ILE A 142 5.97 -8.48 -7.05
C ILE A 142 4.93 -9.47 -7.56
N GLU A 143 5.35 -10.72 -7.81
CA GLU A 143 4.48 -11.78 -8.32
C GLU A 143 3.59 -12.42 -7.26
#